data_AF-A0A0V8QA43-F1
#
_entry.id   AF-A0A0V8QA43-F1
#
_cell.length_a   1.000
_cell.length_b   1.000
_cell.length_c   1.000
_cell.angle_alpha   90.00
_cell.angle_beta   90.00
_cell.angle_gamma   90.00
#
_symmetry.space_group_name_H-M   'P 1'
#
loop_
_entity.id
_entity.type
_entity.pdbx_description
1 polymer ?
#
loop_
_entity_poly.entity_id
_entity_poly.type
_entity_poly.pdbx_seq_one_letter_code
_entity_poly.pdbx_strand_id
1 'polypeptide(L)'
;MTVIICGIVAFNLVKIIRTSLKKLVEKNQYALTNISASAYQVTTSSARVSRVIQTNSAMSEECAATSEKLSNQAYRMREQLSSYNLGNGDNQTMTARMPDYSAAVLLTFIVLFLLSGCTADERAGKDVPEAPAWEESSRIPWTEEENTVRIVQITDPHFYSLSLTDQGSRYQRVMSNAAGRAALDIGTLLDCFVEEMKKIKPDVVIVSGDLTLK
;
A
#
# COMPACT_ATOMS: atom_id res chain seq x y z
N MET A 1 -26.85 31.24 65.36
CA MET A 1 -27.30 30.71 64.05
C MET A 1 -26.25 30.88 62.95
N THR A 2 -25.62 32.05 62.81
CA THR A 2 -24.59 32.38 61.80
C THR A 2 -23.31 31.53 61.85
N VAL A 3 -22.78 31.20 63.05
CA VAL A 3 -21.55 30.40 63.19
C VAL A 3 -21.73 28.95 62.68
N ILE A 4 -22.92 28.37 62.90
CA ILE A 4 -23.25 27.01 62.48
C ILE A 4 -23.36 26.94 60.95
N ILE A 5 -23.98 27.94 60.33
CA ILE A 5 -24.11 28.04 58.87
C ILE A 5 -22.73 28.19 58.21
N CYS A 6 -21.84 29.04 58.77
CA CYS A 6 -20.47 29.20 58.28
C CYS A 6 -19.67 27.88 58.33
N GLY A 7 -19.80 27.11 59.41
CA GLY A 7 -19.14 25.80 59.54
C GLY A 7 -19.62 24.76 58.53
N ILE A 8 -20.94 24.70 58.27
CA ILE A 8 -21.53 23.77 57.30
C ILE A 8 -21.08 24.13 55.87
N VAL A 9 -21.04 25.42 55.52
CA VAL A 9 -20.58 25.87 54.19
C VAL A 9 -19.10 25.56 54.00
N ALA A 10 -18.25 25.84 54.99
CA ALA A 10 -16.83 25.53 54.93
C ALA A 10 -16.58 24.02 54.76
N PHE A 11 -17.31 23.18 55.49
CA PHE A 11 -17.19 21.72 55.38
C PHE A 11 -17.58 21.19 54.00
N ASN A 12 -18.68 21.68 53.43
CA ASN A 12 -19.13 21.27 52.10
C ASN A 12 -18.16 21.75 51.00
N LEU A 13 -17.61 22.96 51.12
CA LEU A 13 -16.63 23.48 50.18
C LEU A 13 -15.36 22.63 50.15
N VAL A 14 -14.81 22.29 51.32
CA VAL A 14 -13.64 21.41 51.42
C VAL A 14 -13.92 20.01 50.85
N LYS A 15 -15.13 19.49 51.06
CA LYS A 15 -15.55 18.20 50.49
C LYS A 15 -15.60 18.23 48.96
N ILE A 16 -16.14 19.29 48.37
CA ILE A 16 -16.23 19.47 46.91
C ILE A 16 -14.83 19.64 46.29
N ILE A 17 -13.96 20.43 46.92
CA ILE A 17 -12.58 20.61 46.44
C ILE A 17 -11.83 19.27 46.47
N ARG A 18 -11.97 18.49 47.56
CA ARG A 18 -11.33 17.18 47.69
C ARG A 18 -11.78 16.20 46.60
N THR A 19 -13.08 16.14 46.30
CA THR A 19 -13.58 15.21 45.27
C THR A 19 -13.17 15.65 43.86
N SER A 20 -13.18 16.95 43.56
CA SER A 20 -12.72 17.48 42.28
C SER A 20 -11.22 17.23 42.06
N LEU A 21 -10.39 17.45 43.09
CA LEU A 21 -8.96 17.18 43.01
C LEU A 21 -8.67 15.69 42.77
N LYS A 22 -9.37 14.81 43.50
CA LYS A 22 -9.23 13.37 43.31
C LYS A 22 -9.58 12.94 41.87
N LYS A 23 -10.71 13.44 41.34
CA LYS A 23 -11.10 13.19 39.94
C LYS A 23 -10.08 13.70 38.93
N LEU A 24 -9.47 14.85 39.19
CA LEU A 24 -8.44 15.42 38.29
C LEU A 24 -7.18 14.54 38.27
N VAL A 25 -6.73 14.10 39.44
CA VAL A 25 -5.56 13.21 39.56
C VAL A 25 -5.83 11.88 38.87
N GLU A 26 -6.99 11.27 39.08
CA GLU A 26 -7.38 10.02 38.42
C GLU A 26 -7.43 10.16 36.89
N LYS A 27 -8.02 11.24 36.38
CA LYS A 27 -8.03 11.52 34.93
C LYS A 27 -6.64 11.73 34.36
N ASN A 28 -5.77 12.44 35.07
CA ASN A 28 -4.38 12.63 34.64
C ASN A 28 -3.63 11.30 34.60
N GLN A 29 -3.80 10.45 35.62
CA GLN A 29 -3.17 9.13 35.65
C GLN A 29 -3.67 8.25 34.49
N TYR A 30 -4.97 8.27 34.21
CA TYR A 30 -5.54 7.55 33.07
C TYR A 30 -5.01 8.06 31.73
N ALA A 31 -4.96 9.39 31.54
CA ALA A 31 -4.39 9.99 30.35
C ALA A 31 -2.91 9.61 30.15
N LEU A 32 -2.12 9.61 31.23
CA LEU A 32 -0.71 9.20 31.22
C LEU A 32 -0.55 7.74 30.79
N THR A 33 -1.39 6.82 31.28
CA THR A 33 -1.35 5.40 30.89
C THR A 33 -1.71 5.22 29.40
N ASN A 34 -2.70 5.95 28.90
CA ASN A 34 -3.06 5.87 27.48
C ASN A 34 -1.96 6.44 26.57
N ILE A 35 -1.36 7.57 26.98
CA ILE A 35 -0.23 8.17 26.25
C ILE A 35 0.97 7.23 26.25
N SER A 36 1.30 6.58 27.37
CA SER A 36 2.43 5.65 27.43
C SER A 36 2.23 4.42 26.56
N ALA A 37 1.02 3.85 26.53
CA ALA A 37 0.67 2.75 25.65
C ALA A 37 0.79 3.14 24.17
N SER A 38 0.27 4.32 23.79
CA SER A 38 0.39 4.85 22.43
C SER A 38 1.85 5.12 22.04
N ALA A 39 2.65 5.71 22.95
CA ALA A 39 4.07 5.96 22.71
C ALA A 39 4.85 4.66 22.48
N TYR A 40 4.53 3.60 23.22
CA TYR A 40 5.11 2.28 23.02
C TYR A 40 4.76 1.70 21.63
N GLN A 41 3.50 1.83 21.21
CA GLN A 41 3.05 1.40 19.89
C GLN A 41 3.75 2.19 18.77
N VAL A 42 3.89 3.50 18.91
CA VAL A 42 4.61 4.35 17.95
C VAL A 42 6.08 3.96 17.87
N THR A 43 6.72 3.68 19.00
CA THR A 43 8.14 3.30 19.03
C THR A 43 8.36 1.96 18.33
N THR A 44 7.50 0.97 18.60
CA THR A 44 7.57 -0.34 17.94
C THR A 44 7.21 -0.27 16.46
N SER A 45 6.21 0.52 16.07
CA SER A 45 5.87 0.71 14.65
C SER A 45 6.99 1.44 13.90
N SER A 46 7.62 2.44 14.50
CA SER A 46 8.77 3.15 13.92
C SER A 46 9.95 2.20 13.67
N ALA A 47 10.21 1.27 14.59
CA ALA A 47 11.23 0.24 14.41
C ALA A 47 10.89 -0.69 13.22
N ARG A 48 9.62 -1.08 13.05
CA ARG A 48 9.17 -1.90 11.90
C ARG A 48 9.29 -1.14 10.59
N VAL A 49 8.87 0.12 10.53
CA VAL A 49 9.00 0.96 9.33
C VAL A 49 10.48 1.12 8.95
N SER A 50 11.35 1.32 9.93
CA SER A 50 12.80 1.39 9.69
C SER A 50 13.35 0.09 9.08
N ARG A 51 12.88 -1.06 9.56
CA ARG A 51 13.24 -2.37 8.99
C ARG A 51 12.76 -2.49 7.54
N VAL A 52 11.53 -2.08 7.23
CA VAL A 52 11.00 -2.08 5.86
C VAL A 52 11.81 -1.16 4.95
N ILE A 53 12.22 0.02 5.40
CA ILE A 53 13.07 0.93 4.62
C ILE A 53 14.43 0.28 4.31
N GLN A 54 15.06 -0.37 5.30
CA GLN A 54 16.34 -1.06 5.09
C GLN A 54 16.20 -2.22 4.10
N THR A 55 15.19 -3.09 4.27
CA THR A 55 14.95 -4.21 3.37
C THR A 55 14.59 -3.74 1.96
N ASN A 56 13.76 -2.70 1.82
CA ASN A 56 13.40 -2.15 0.52
C ASN A 56 14.60 -1.51 -0.18
N SER A 57 15.45 -0.80 0.57
CA SER A 57 16.69 -0.23 0.00
C SER A 57 17.63 -1.33 -0.51
N ALA A 58 17.85 -2.38 0.29
CA ALA A 58 18.65 -3.53 -0.13
C ALA A 58 18.05 -4.27 -1.34
N MET A 59 16.73 -4.48 -1.35
CA MET A 59 16.00 -5.08 -2.48
C MET A 59 16.10 -4.22 -3.74
N SER A 60 16.04 -2.90 -3.60
CA SER A 60 16.17 -1.97 -4.73
C SER A 60 17.59 -1.98 -5.31
N GLU A 61 18.62 -2.13 -4.48
CA GLU A 61 20.00 -2.31 -4.94
C GLU A 61 20.18 -3.64 -5.68
N GLU A 62 19.60 -4.73 -5.18
CA GLU A 62 19.63 -6.02 -5.86
C GLU A 62 18.90 -5.99 -7.21
N CYS A 63 17.73 -5.35 -7.27
CA CYS A 63 16.95 -5.16 -8.50
C CYS A 63 17.74 -4.34 -9.54
N ALA A 64 18.44 -3.28 -9.11
CA ALA A 64 19.32 -2.50 -9.98
C ALA A 64 20.48 -3.35 -10.51
N ALA A 65 21.16 -4.12 -9.65
CA ALA A 65 22.30 -4.96 -10.04
C ALA A 65 21.88 -6.11 -10.97
N THR A 66 20.72 -6.72 -10.75
CA THR A 66 20.17 -7.76 -11.64
C THR A 66 19.75 -7.18 -12.99
N SER A 67 19.15 -5.99 -13.01
CA SER A 67 18.83 -5.26 -14.24
C SER A 67 20.08 -4.94 -15.04
N GLU A 68 21.17 -4.55 -14.37
CA GLU A 68 22.46 -4.31 -15.02
C GLU A 68 23.05 -5.60 -15.61
N LYS A 69 23.00 -6.73 -14.89
CA LYS A 69 23.44 -8.03 -15.40
C LYS A 69 22.64 -8.47 -16.63
N LEU A 70 21.32 -8.35 -16.58
CA LEU A 70 20.44 -8.72 -17.68
C LEU A 70 20.64 -7.82 -18.90
N SER A 71 20.81 -6.51 -18.69
CA SER A 71 21.13 -5.56 -19.75
C SER A 71 22.47 -5.88 -20.43
N ASN A 72 23.50 -6.20 -19.63
CA ASN A 72 24.77 -6.69 -20.15
C ASN A 72 24.62 -8.01 -20.93
N GLN A 73 23.76 -8.91 -20.48
CA GLN A 73 23.46 -10.15 -21.20
C GLN A 73 22.76 -9.87 -22.54
N ALA A 74 21.74 -9.01 -22.56
CA ALA A 74 21.04 -8.60 -23.78
C ALA A 74 21.98 -7.88 -24.78
N TYR A 75 22.90 -7.05 -24.27
CA TYR A 75 23.93 -6.41 -25.09
C TYR A 75 24.83 -7.45 -25.75
N ARG A 76 25.30 -8.45 -24.98
CA ARG A 76 26.10 -9.56 -25.52
C ARG A 76 25.34 -10.39 -26.56
N MET A 77 24.04 -10.59 -26.38
CA MET A 77 23.21 -11.28 -27.37
C MET A 77 23.08 -10.45 -28.66
N ARG A 78 22.90 -9.12 -28.55
CA ARG A 78 22.87 -8.22 -29.71
C ARG A 78 24.21 -8.22 -30.46
N GLU A 79 25.33 -8.23 -29.74
CA GLU A 79 26.67 -8.32 -30.32
C GLU A 79 26.82 -9.61 -31.14
N GLN A 80 26.45 -10.76 -30.56
CA GLN A 80 26.45 -12.06 -31.25
C GLN A 80 25.51 -12.09 -32.46
N LEU A 81 24.38 -11.39 -32.41
CA LEU A 81 23.46 -11.27 -33.54
C LEU A 81 23.97 -10.30 -34.62
N SER A 82 24.79 -9.30 -34.27
CA SER A 82 25.28 -8.29 -35.21
C SER A 82 26.23 -8.84 -36.28
N SER A 83 26.93 -9.95 -35.97
CA SER A 83 27.76 -10.66 -36.96
C SER A 83 26.95 -11.44 -37.99
N TYR A 84 25.65 -11.60 -37.79
CA TYR A 84 24.76 -12.23 -38.76
C TYR A 84 24.18 -11.15 -39.67
N ASN A 85 24.58 -11.16 -40.94
CA ASN A 85 23.97 -10.35 -41.99
C ASN A 85 22.51 -10.80 -42.20
N LEU A 86 21.60 -10.20 -41.45
CA LEU A 86 20.17 -10.27 -41.74
C LEU A 86 19.95 -9.44 -43.01
N GLY A 87 19.90 -10.13 -44.15
CA GLY A 87 19.75 -9.53 -45.46
C GLY A 87 18.66 -8.45 -45.48
N ASN A 88 18.98 -7.31 -46.08
CA ASN A 88 18.08 -6.19 -46.25
C ASN A 88 16.89 -6.64 -47.11
N GLY A 89 15.81 -7.07 -46.47
CA GLY A 89 14.60 -7.52 -47.13
C GLY A 89 13.98 -6.37 -47.89
N ASP A 90 14.09 -6.43 -49.22
CA ASP A 90 13.21 -5.71 -50.13
C ASP A 90 11.77 -5.81 -49.62
N ASN A 91 11.01 -4.70 -49.73
CA ASN A 91 9.63 -4.54 -49.31
C ASN A 91 8.68 -5.60 -49.93
N GLN A 92 8.75 -6.83 -49.44
CA GLN A 92 7.65 -7.76 -49.45
C GLN A 92 7.01 -7.61 -48.08
N THR A 93 5.85 -6.96 -48.06
CA THR A 93 4.89 -7.07 -46.96
C THR A 93 4.69 -8.54 -46.68
N MET A 94 5.44 -9.07 -45.72
CA MET A 94 5.15 -10.34 -45.09
C MET A 94 3.82 -10.14 -44.39
N THR A 95 2.73 -10.46 -45.10
CA THR A 95 1.50 -10.89 -44.46
C THR A 95 1.87 -12.17 -43.73
N ALA A 96 2.38 -12.02 -42.50
CA ALA A 96 2.49 -13.13 -41.58
C ALA A 96 1.07 -13.68 -41.46
N ARG A 97 0.80 -14.75 -42.20
CA ARG A 97 -0.40 -15.54 -42.00
C ARG A 97 -0.20 -16.21 -40.65
N MET A 98 -0.53 -15.45 -39.62
CA MET A 98 -0.72 -15.96 -38.27
C MET A 98 -1.72 -17.11 -38.43
N PRO A 99 -1.40 -18.32 -37.95
CA PRO A 99 -2.41 -19.37 -37.91
C PRO A 99 -3.58 -18.83 -37.08
N ASP A 100 -4.80 -19.10 -37.53
CA ASP A 100 -6.04 -18.70 -36.85
C ASP A 100 -6.14 -19.45 -35.51
N TYR A 101 -5.35 -19.06 -34.53
CA TYR A 101 -5.43 -19.58 -33.17
C TYR A 101 -6.61 -18.90 -32.51
N SER A 102 -7.65 -19.69 -32.22
CA SER A 102 -8.80 -19.25 -31.44
C SER A 102 -8.31 -18.52 -30.18
N ALA A 103 -8.92 -17.37 -29.86
CA ALA A 103 -8.53 -16.54 -28.72
C ALA A 103 -8.40 -17.33 -27.40
N ALA A 104 -9.16 -18.43 -27.28
CA ALA A 104 -9.05 -19.36 -26.17
C ALA A 104 -7.65 -19.99 -26.03
N VAL A 105 -6.99 -20.34 -27.14
CA VAL A 105 -5.66 -20.97 -27.14
C VAL A 105 -4.59 -19.97 -26.68
N LEU A 106 -4.65 -18.74 -27.18
CA LEU A 106 -3.72 -17.68 -26.76
C LEU A 106 -3.91 -17.36 -25.27
N LEU A 107 -5.17 -17.30 -24.81
CA LEU A 107 -5.50 -17.05 -23.41
C LEU A 107 -5.05 -18.21 -22.52
N THR A 108 -5.17 -19.46 -22.97
CA THR A 108 -4.63 -20.61 -22.22
C THR A 108 -3.11 -20.56 -22.09
N PHE A 109 -2.38 -20.13 -23.12
CA PHE A 109 -0.92 -20.00 -23.03
C PHE A 109 -0.49 -18.90 -22.05
N ILE A 110 -1.18 -17.75 -22.06
CA ILE A 110 -0.91 -16.64 -21.14
C ILE A 110 -1.23 -17.03 -19.69
N VAL A 111 -2.36 -17.72 -19.47
CA VAL A 111 -2.75 -18.22 -18.15
C VAL A 111 -1.79 -19.29 -17.65
N LEU A 112 -1.29 -20.18 -18.52
CA LEU A 112 -0.27 -21.15 -18.15
C LEU A 112 1.04 -20.47 -17.72
N PHE A 113 1.44 -19.40 -18.43
CA PHE A 113 2.65 -18.63 -18.14
C PHE A 113 2.56 -17.81 -16.85
N LEU A 114 1.35 -17.34 -16.49
CA LEU A 114 1.08 -16.62 -15.25
C LEU A 114 0.89 -17.55 -14.04
N LEU A 115 0.40 -18.78 -14.26
CA LEU A 115 0.27 -19.80 -13.21
C LEU A 115 1.58 -20.54 -12.95
N SER A 116 2.50 -20.62 -13.93
CA SER A 116 3.86 -21.15 -13.74
C SER A 116 4.79 -20.13 -13.07
N GLY A 117 4.27 -19.44 -12.05
CA GLY A 117 4.95 -18.38 -11.32
C GLY A 117 6.41 -18.70 -11.07
N CYS A 118 7.23 -17.67 -11.28
CA CYS A 118 8.64 -17.61 -10.94
C CYS A 118 8.85 -18.25 -9.56
N THR A 119 9.52 -19.40 -9.54
CA THR A 119 9.85 -20.09 -8.29
C THR A 119 10.84 -19.21 -7.53
N ALA A 120 10.39 -18.56 -6.46
CA ALA A 120 11.28 -18.01 -5.45
C ALA A 120 12.07 -19.18 -4.83
N ASP A 121 13.39 -19.07 -4.85
CA ASP A 121 14.36 -20.07 -4.40
C ASP A 121 14.27 -20.27 -2.87
N GLU A 122 13.76 -21.44 -2.45
CA GLU A 122 13.86 -21.92 -1.07
C GLU A 122 15.26 -22.48 -0.80
N ARG A 123 16.24 -21.60 -0.57
CA ARG A 123 17.53 -22.00 0.02
C ARG A 123 18.09 -20.94 0.96
N ALA A 124 17.66 -20.98 2.22
CA ALA A 124 18.51 -20.59 3.36
C ALA A 124 17.90 -21.07 4.69
N GLY A 125 17.80 -22.38 4.88
CA GLY A 125 17.64 -22.98 6.19
C GLY A 125 18.99 -23.25 6.83
N LYS A 126 19.52 -22.29 7.59
CA LYS A 126 20.30 -22.45 8.84
C LYS A 126 20.86 -21.10 9.26
N ASP A 127 20.84 -20.86 10.57
CA ASP A 127 21.34 -19.68 11.27
C ASP A 127 20.31 -18.53 11.45
N VAL A 128 19.16 -18.86 12.03
CA VAL A 128 18.37 -17.86 12.77
C VAL A 128 18.87 -17.88 14.22
N PRO A 129 19.50 -16.81 14.74
CA PRO A 129 19.82 -16.73 16.15
C PRO A 129 18.52 -16.77 16.96
N GLU A 130 18.49 -17.66 17.95
CA GLU A 130 17.39 -17.85 18.90
C GLU A 130 16.99 -16.49 19.51
N ALA A 131 15.72 -16.12 19.35
CA ALA A 131 15.21 -14.83 19.81
C ALA A 131 15.31 -14.72 21.34
N PRO A 132 15.73 -13.57 21.89
CA PRO A 132 15.92 -13.41 23.33
C PRO A 132 14.60 -13.61 24.09
N ALA A 133 14.70 -14.31 25.23
CA ALA A 133 13.64 -14.89 26.06
C ALA A 133 12.59 -13.92 26.69
N TRP A 134 12.42 -12.71 26.16
CA TRP A 134 11.40 -11.76 26.64
C TRP A 134 10.14 -11.68 25.75
N GLU A 135 10.05 -12.48 24.68
CA GLU A 135 8.86 -12.51 23.79
C GLU A 135 7.68 -13.36 24.32
N GLU A 136 7.89 -14.24 25.31
CA GLU A 136 6.82 -15.13 25.82
C GLU A 136 5.97 -14.48 26.95
N SER A 137 6.46 -13.40 27.58
CA SER A 137 5.87 -12.88 28.84
C SER A 137 4.73 -11.86 28.67
N SER A 138 4.28 -11.55 27.45
CA SER A 138 3.21 -10.56 27.23
C SER A 138 2.09 -11.05 26.32
N ARG A 139 1.81 -12.35 26.32
CA ARG A 139 0.55 -12.87 25.77
C ARG A 139 -0.58 -12.62 26.77
N ILE A 140 -1.05 -11.37 26.81
CA ILE A 140 -2.32 -11.04 27.46
C ILE A 140 -3.42 -11.67 26.57
N PRO A 141 -4.30 -12.53 27.10
CA PRO A 141 -5.41 -13.06 26.32
C PRO A 141 -6.36 -11.89 26.01
N TRP A 142 -6.39 -11.44 24.76
CA TRP A 142 -7.33 -10.43 24.31
C TRP A 142 -8.70 -11.07 24.14
N THR A 143 -9.63 -10.76 25.04
CA THR A 143 -11.06 -10.87 24.79
C THR A 143 -11.61 -9.46 24.68
N GLU A 144 -11.57 -8.88 23.49
CA GLU A 144 -12.37 -7.72 23.14
C GLU A 144 -12.99 -7.99 21.76
N GLU A 145 -14.31 -7.86 21.66
CA GLU A 145 -15.00 -7.84 20.37
C GLU A 145 -14.44 -6.69 19.56
N GLU A 146 -13.58 -7.02 18.60
CA GLU A 146 -12.83 -6.07 17.79
C GLU A 146 -13.83 -5.30 16.90
N ASN A 147 -14.19 -4.09 17.30
CA ASN A 147 -14.83 -3.14 16.39
C ASN A 147 -13.76 -2.67 15.39
N THR A 148 -13.45 -3.54 14.44
CA THR A 148 -12.45 -3.33 13.39
C THR A 148 -12.91 -2.22 12.46
N VAL A 149 -12.37 -1.01 12.63
CA VAL A 149 -12.61 0.08 11.69
C VAL A 149 -11.86 -0.22 10.39
N ARG A 150 -12.59 -0.41 9.29
CA ARG A 150 -12.01 -0.64 7.97
C ARG A 150 -11.89 0.68 7.21
N ILE A 151 -10.66 1.10 7.02
CA ILE A 151 -10.32 2.31 6.25
C ILE A 151 -9.72 1.88 4.91
N VAL A 152 -10.23 2.43 3.82
CA VAL A 152 -9.66 2.24 2.47
C VAL A 152 -9.14 3.58 1.98
N GLN A 153 -7.91 3.60 1.46
CA GLN A 153 -7.30 4.82 0.93
C GLN A 153 -6.93 4.65 -0.55
N ILE A 154 -7.22 5.67 -1.35
CA ILE A 154 -6.74 5.80 -2.73
C ILE A 154 -5.99 7.13 -2.90
N THR A 155 -5.04 7.17 -3.83
CA THR A 155 -4.27 8.37 -4.16
C THR A 155 -4.24 8.61 -5.66
N ASP A 156 -4.25 9.88 -6.06
CA ASP A 156 -4.05 10.36 -7.43
C ASP A 156 -4.94 9.65 -8.47
N PRO A 157 -6.27 9.61 -8.28
CA PRO A 157 -7.16 8.94 -9.21
C PRO A 157 -7.24 9.65 -10.56
N HIS A 158 -6.81 10.92 -10.69
CA HIS A 158 -6.72 11.66 -11.96
C HIS A 158 -7.90 11.44 -12.90
N PHE A 159 -9.12 11.56 -12.37
CA PHE A 159 -10.34 11.35 -13.13
C PHE A 159 -10.40 12.30 -14.31
N TYR A 160 -10.78 11.76 -15.47
CA TYR A 160 -10.94 12.52 -16.69
C TYR A 160 -12.28 12.15 -17.34
N SER A 161 -13.15 13.15 -17.50
CA SER A 161 -14.48 12.93 -18.07
C SER A 161 -14.40 12.75 -19.58
N LEU A 162 -15.00 11.67 -20.08
CA LEU A 162 -15.12 11.41 -21.52
C LEU A 162 -15.90 12.50 -22.26
N SER A 163 -16.73 13.29 -21.56
CA SER A 163 -17.46 14.41 -22.15
C SER A 163 -16.59 15.64 -22.45
N LEU A 164 -15.37 15.69 -21.91
CA LEU A 164 -14.41 16.80 -22.12
C LEU A 164 -13.42 16.51 -23.25
N THR A 165 -13.58 15.40 -23.96
CA THR A 165 -12.69 14.97 -25.03
C THR A 165 -13.46 14.65 -26.30
N ASP A 166 -12.85 14.98 -27.44
CA ASP A 166 -13.28 14.58 -28.78
C ASP A 166 -12.70 13.21 -29.18
N GLN A 167 -11.98 12.54 -28.26
CA GLN A 167 -11.17 11.34 -28.49
C GLN A 167 -10.20 11.46 -29.67
N GLY A 168 -9.86 12.70 -30.05
CA GLY A 168 -9.04 13.00 -31.21
C GLY A 168 -7.56 12.67 -31.01
N SER A 169 -6.78 12.97 -32.05
CA SER A 169 -5.33 12.71 -32.09
C SER A 169 -4.53 13.44 -31.01
N ARG A 170 -5.04 14.58 -30.49
CA ARG A 170 -4.46 15.29 -29.35
C ARG A 170 -4.70 14.56 -28.03
N TYR A 171 -5.92 14.09 -27.81
CA TYR A 171 -6.27 13.30 -26.62
C TYR A 171 -5.44 12.02 -26.57
N GLN A 172 -5.40 11.25 -27.67
CA GLN A 172 -4.63 10.01 -27.74
C GLN A 172 -3.13 10.24 -27.51
N ARG A 173 -2.57 11.37 -27.97
CA ARG A 173 -1.16 11.71 -27.73
C ARG A 173 -0.87 12.08 -26.27
N VAL A 174 -1.76 12.83 -25.63
CA VAL A 174 -1.60 13.17 -24.20
C VAL A 174 -1.74 11.92 -23.34
N MET A 175 -2.68 11.02 -23.68
CA MET A 175 -2.88 9.76 -22.97
C MET A 175 -1.76 8.74 -23.24
N SER A 176 -1.24 8.64 -24.47
CA SER A 176 -0.13 7.74 -24.79
C SER A 176 1.20 8.18 -24.16
N ASN A 177 1.35 9.49 -23.96
CA ASN A 177 2.53 10.08 -23.31
C ASN A 177 2.38 10.15 -21.79
N ALA A 178 1.21 9.82 -21.24
CA ALA A 178 0.96 9.79 -19.80
C ALA A 178 1.61 8.55 -19.16
N ALA A 179 2.95 8.51 -19.16
CA ALA A 179 3.84 7.70 -18.31
C ALA A 179 3.28 6.33 -17.87
N GLY A 180 2.77 5.52 -18.80
CA GLY A 180 2.28 4.16 -18.55
C GLY A 180 1.08 4.05 -17.59
N ARG A 181 0.38 5.14 -17.28
CA ARG A 181 -0.83 5.09 -16.43
C ARG A 181 -2.00 4.63 -17.28
N ALA A 182 -2.91 3.85 -16.69
CA ALA A 182 -4.17 3.42 -17.31
C ALA A 182 -5.17 4.58 -17.47
N ALA A 183 -4.70 5.72 -17.99
CA ALA A 183 -5.43 6.97 -18.14
C ALA A 183 -6.54 6.86 -19.19
N LEU A 184 -6.41 5.92 -20.13
CA LEU A 184 -7.42 5.66 -21.17
C LEU A 184 -8.76 5.17 -20.58
N ASP A 185 -8.73 4.45 -19.46
CA ASP A 185 -9.92 3.78 -18.87
C ASP A 185 -10.09 4.10 -17.38
N ILE A 186 -9.64 5.28 -16.94
CA ILE A 186 -9.71 5.66 -15.52
C ILE A 186 -11.14 5.68 -14.97
N GLY A 187 -12.12 5.98 -15.81
CA GLY A 187 -13.55 5.92 -15.45
C GLY A 187 -13.97 4.49 -15.10
N THR A 188 -13.68 3.53 -15.97
CA THR A 188 -13.96 2.10 -15.75
C THR A 188 -13.25 1.57 -14.50
N LEU A 189 -12.02 2.02 -14.25
CA LEU A 189 -11.26 1.64 -13.06
C LEU A 189 -11.91 2.16 -11.77
N LEU A 190 -12.35 3.43 -11.76
CA LEU A 190 -13.04 4.00 -10.60
C LEU A 190 -14.42 3.40 -10.39
N ASP A 191 -15.14 3.03 -11.46
CA ASP A 191 -16.40 2.32 -11.35
C ASP A 191 -16.21 0.93 -10.71
N CYS A 192 -15.18 0.18 -11.15
CA CYS A 192 -14.80 -1.08 -10.51
C CYS A 192 -14.42 -0.88 -9.04
N PHE A 193 -13.67 0.17 -8.72
CA PHE A 193 -13.31 0.51 -7.34
C PHE A 193 -14.56 0.78 -6.48
N VAL A 194 -15.51 1.55 -6.98
CA VAL A 194 -16.78 1.82 -6.28
C VAL A 194 -17.56 0.52 -6.05
N GLU A 195 -17.59 -0.38 -7.03
CA GLU A 195 -18.22 -1.70 -6.86
C GLU A 195 -17.52 -2.58 -5.82
N GLU A 196 -16.20 -2.51 -5.70
CA GLU A 196 -15.48 -3.16 -4.60
C GLU A 196 -15.79 -2.53 -3.24
N MET A 197 -15.89 -1.19 -3.17
CA MET A 197 -16.24 -0.50 -1.92
C MET A 197 -17.66 -0.84 -1.45
N LYS A 198 -18.60 -1.07 -2.38
CA LYS A 198 -19.94 -1.56 -2.04
C LYS A 198 -19.93 -2.97 -1.43
N LYS A 199 -18.98 -3.83 -1.83
CA LYS A 199 -18.81 -5.18 -1.28
C LYS A 199 -18.09 -5.17 0.07
N ILE A 200 -17.00 -4.40 0.15
CA ILE A 200 -16.12 -4.33 1.33
C ILE A 200 -16.78 -3.52 2.46
N LYS A 201 -17.65 -2.56 2.12
CA LYS A 201 -18.31 -1.62 3.05
C LYS A 201 -17.35 -1.07 4.11
N PRO A 202 -16.32 -0.33 3.69
CA PRO A 202 -15.43 0.34 4.64
C PRO A 202 -16.18 1.42 5.42
N ASP A 203 -15.73 1.69 6.65
CA ASP A 203 -16.27 2.77 7.49
C ASP A 203 -15.85 4.14 6.95
N VAL A 204 -14.65 4.23 6.37
CA VAL A 204 -14.10 5.46 5.80
C VAL A 204 -13.34 5.14 4.52
N VAL A 205 -13.64 5.90 3.46
CA VAL A 205 -12.82 5.94 2.25
C VAL A 205 -12.09 7.28 2.19
N ILE A 206 -10.76 7.24 2.13
CA ILE A 206 -9.91 8.42 2.01
C ILE A 206 -9.44 8.53 0.56
N VAL A 207 -9.76 9.64 -0.10
CA VAL A 207 -9.27 9.96 -1.44
C VAL A 207 -8.29 11.12 -1.33
N SER A 208 -7.03 10.86 -1.65
CA SER A 208 -5.92 11.81 -1.53
C SER A 208 -5.27 12.12 -2.88
N GLY A 209 -4.59 13.27 -2.99
CA GLY A 209 -3.90 13.66 -4.23
C GLY A 209 -4.81 14.32 -5.28
N ASP A 210 -4.34 14.34 -6.53
CA ASP A 210 -5.03 15.04 -7.62
C ASP A 210 -6.21 14.22 -8.15
N LEU A 211 -7.42 14.71 -7.82
CA LEU A 211 -8.68 14.04 -8.15
C LEU A 211 -8.97 14.02 -9.65
N THR A 212 -8.51 15.04 -10.38
CA THR A 212 -8.81 15.25 -11.80
C THR A 212 -7.54 15.47 -12.60
N LEU A 213 -7.52 14.99 -13.84
CA LEU A 213 -6.45 15.32 -14.78
C LEU A 213 -6.57 16.80 -15.20
N LYS A 214 -5.48 17.56 -15.08
CA LYS A 214 -5.39 18.98 -15.49
C LYS A 214 -4.75 19.12 -16.86
#